data_AF-A0A0E0RK38-F1
#
_entry.id   AF-A0A0E0RK38-F1
#
_cell.length_a   1.000
_cell.length_b   1.000
_cell.length_c   1.000
_cell.angle_alpha   90.00
_cell.angle_beta   90.00
_cell.angle_gamma   90.00
#
_symmetry.space_group_name_H-M   'P 1'
#
loop_
_entity.id
_entity.type
_entity.pdbx_description
1 polymer ?
#
loop_
_entity_poly.entity_id
_entity_poly.type
_entity_poly.pdbx_seq_one_letter_code
_entity_poly.pdbx_strand_id
1 'polypeptide(L)'
;MTSMPESSSAPARHIPDELVEDIFASMPARSVLRCRCLSLAWAAALSSDAFVGHHLCLSNLRRHGPKLCIPPSSLTILLEYSLNVETGYE
;
A
#
# COMPACT_ATOMS: atom_id res chain seq x y z
N MET A 1 21.92 -39.72 -18.18
CA MET A 1 20.78 -38.92 -18.69
C MET A 1 19.81 -38.75 -17.53
N THR A 2 20.01 -37.70 -16.73
CA THR A 2 19.18 -37.37 -15.56
C THR A 2 18.03 -36.48 -16.03
N SER A 3 16.82 -37.03 -16.01
CA SER A 3 15.58 -36.31 -16.34
C SER A 3 15.40 -35.13 -15.39
N MET A 4 15.23 -33.93 -15.97
CA MET A 4 14.83 -32.73 -15.24
C MET A 4 13.45 -32.98 -14.60
N PRO A 5 13.22 -32.56 -13.35
CA PRO A 5 11.88 -32.60 -12.78
C PRO A 5 10.99 -31.65 -13.58
N GLU A 6 9.96 -32.22 -14.19
CA GLU A 6 8.89 -31.49 -14.84
C GLU A 6 8.24 -30.59 -13.78
N SER A 7 8.59 -29.30 -13.81
CA SER A 7 7.96 -28.27 -12.97
C SER A 7 6.47 -28.41 -13.16
N SER A 8 5.79 -28.93 -12.14
CA SER A 8 4.33 -29.03 -12.08
C SER A 8 3.75 -27.64 -12.29
N SER A 9 3.41 -27.36 -13.55
CA SER A 9 2.79 -26.13 -14.01
C SER A 9 1.34 -26.15 -13.51
N ALA A 10 1.14 -25.90 -12.22
CA ALA A 10 -0.17 -25.56 -11.71
C ALA A 10 -0.75 -24.45 -12.60
N PRO A 11 -2.00 -24.55 -13.08
CA PRO A 11 -2.55 -23.57 -13.99
C PRO A 11 -2.45 -22.19 -13.35
N ALA A 12 -1.75 -21.28 -14.02
CA ALA A 12 -1.62 -19.91 -13.58
C ALA A 12 -3.03 -19.35 -13.38
N ARG A 13 -3.39 -19.04 -12.14
CA ARG A 13 -4.70 -18.47 -11.82
C ARG A 13 -4.74 -17.07 -12.43
N HIS A 14 -5.45 -16.92 -13.53
CA HIS A 14 -5.57 -15.65 -14.23
C HIS A 14 -6.55 -14.75 -13.47
N ILE A 15 -6.10 -13.55 -13.10
CA ILE A 15 -6.94 -12.53 -12.49
C ILE A 15 -7.46 -11.65 -13.64
N PRO A 16 -8.77 -11.35 -13.71
CA PRO A 16 -9.31 -10.38 -14.65
C PRO A 16 -8.68 -8.98 -14.49
N ASP A 17 -8.47 -8.27 -15.60
CA ASP A 17 -7.83 -6.95 -15.60
C ASP A 17 -8.62 -5.92 -14.76
N GLU A 18 -9.95 -5.98 -14.78
CA GLU A 18 -10.83 -5.12 -13.97
C GLU A 18 -10.52 -5.23 -12.47
N LEU A 19 -10.29 -6.46 -11.97
CA LEU A 19 -9.94 -6.67 -10.56
C LEU A 19 -8.52 -6.18 -10.24
N VAL A 20 -7.61 -6.26 -11.21
CA VAL A 20 -6.25 -5.73 -11.07
C VAL A 20 -6.28 -4.20 -10.95
N GLU A 21 -7.11 -3.53 -11.75
CA GLU A 21 -7.35 -2.09 -11.66
C GLU A 21 -7.96 -1.69 -10.32
N ASP A 22 -8.95 -2.43 -9.81
CA ASP A 22 -9.53 -2.22 -8.48
C ASP A 22 -8.50 -2.35 -7.35
N ILE A 23 -7.60 -3.33 -7.45
CA ILE A 23 -6.48 -3.50 -6.49
C ILE A 23 -5.58 -2.27 -6.53
N PHE A 24 -5.20 -1.80 -7.72
CA PHE A 24 -4.40 -0.58 -7.86
C PHE A 24 -5.16 0.65 -7.34
N ALA A 25 -6.47 0.74 -7.54
CA ALA A 25 -7.29 1.85 -7.12
C ALA A 25 -7.43 1.96 -5.58
N SER A 26 -7.39 0.82 -4.88
CA SER A 26 -7.36 0.75 -3.41
C SER A 26 -6.04 1.25 -2.79
N MET A 27 -4.95 1.20 -3.56
CA MET A 27 -3.62 1.56 -3.06
C MET A 27 -3.39 3.08 -3.02
N PRO A 28 -2.52 3.56 -2.10
CA PRO A 28 -2.06 4.94 -2.13
C PRO A 28 -1.40 5.29 -3.48
N ALA A 29 -1.62 6.50 -3.98
CA ALA A 29 -1.11 6.95 -5.29
C ALA A 29 0.41 6.76 -5.43
N ARG A 30 1.18 6.95 -4.35
CA ARG A 30 2.63 6.76 -4.36
C ARG A 30 3.05 5.32 -4.67
N SER A 31 2.27 4.33 -4.21
CA SER A 31 2.52 2.91 -4.49
C SER A 31 2.17 2.60 -5.94
N VAL A 32 1.01 3.07 -6.41
CA VAL A 32 0.55 2.89 -7.80
C VAL A 32 1.56 3.43 -8.81
N LEU A 33 2.17 4.59 -8.51
CA LEU A 33 3.17 5.19 -9.38
C LEU A 33 4.40 4.28 -9.59
N ARG A 34 4.79 3.51 -8.57
CA ARG A 34 5.90 2.54 -8.68
C ARG A 34 5.51 1.31 -9.52
N CYS A 35 4.24 0.91 -9.48
CA CYS A 35 3.74 -0.22 -10.26
C CYS A 35 3.79 0.01 -11.78
N ARG A 36 3.79 1.27 -12.23
CA ARG A 36 3.99 1.62 -13.65
C ARG A 36 5.31 1.11 -14.22
N CYS A 37 6.34 0.94 -13.39
CA CYS A 37 7.64 0.43 -13.84
C CYS A 37 7.70 -1.09 -13.95
N LEU A 38 6.66 -1.81 -13.51
CA LEU A 38 6.65 -3.28 -13.46
C LEU A 38 6.21 -3.90 -14.79
N SER A 39 5.40 -3.21 -15.59
CA SER A 39 5.02 -3.66 -16.93
C SER A 39 4.54 -2.50 -17.80
N LEU A 40 4.69 -2.65 -19.12
CA LEU A 40 4.18 -1.68 -20.08
C LEU A 40 2.64 -1.61 -20.08
N ALA A 41 1.98 -2.76 -19.91
CA ALA A 41 0.52 -2.85 -19.81
C ALA A 41 0.00 -2.06 -18.61
N TRP A 42 0.63 -2.21 -17.45
CA TRP A 42 0.27 -1.46 -16.25
C TRP A 42 0.63 0.01 -16.36
N ALA A 43 1.76 0.35 -17.01
CA ALA A 43 2.06 1.74 -17.30
C ALA A 43 0.93 2.42 -18.10
N ALA A 44 0.40 1.75 -19.12
CA ALA A 44 -0.72 2.25 -19.93
C ALA A 44 -2.02 2.33 -19.12
N ALA A 45 -2.43 1.24 -18.45
CA ALA A 45 -3.67 1.17 -17.69
C ALA A 45 -3.73 2.24 -16.57
N LEU A 46 -2.65 2.35 -15.79
CA LEU A 46 -2.54 3.28 -14.65
C LEU A 46 -2.36 4.75 -15.08
N SER A 47 -2.08 5.01 -16.35
CA SER A 47 -2.02 6.38 -16.90
C SER A 47 -3.29 6.77 -17.63
N SER A 48 -4.29 5.88 -17.71
CA SER A 48 -5.57 6.19 -18.35
C SER A 48 -6.40 7.16 -17.51
N ASP A 49 -7.18 8.01 -18.17
CA ASP A 49 -8.08 8.95 -17.49
C ASP A 49 -9.16 8.22 -16.68
N ALA A 50 -9.64 7.08 -17.19
CA ALA A 50 -10.58 6.21 -16.51
C ALA A 50 -10.04 5.73 -15.14
N PHE A 51 -8.80 5.23 -15.12
CA PHE A 51 -8.15 4.80 -13.88
C PHE A 51 -7.94 5.98 -12.92
N VAL A 52 -7.47 7.13 -13.42
CA VAL A 52 -7.23 8.32 -12.59
C VAL A 52 -8.53 8.81 -11.94
N GLY A 53 -9.63 8.87 -12.70
CA GLY A 53 -10.95 9.23 -12.18
C GLY A 53 -11.46 8.24 -11.13
N HIS A 54 -11.31 6.94 -11.39
CA HIS A 54 -11.70 5.89 -10.45
C HIS A 54 -10.87 5.94 -9.14
N HIS A 55 -9.54 6.10 -9.26
CA HIS A 55 -8.62 6.26 -8.14
C HIS A 55 -8.95 7.50 -7.28
N LEU A 56 -9.29 8.61 -7.92
CA LEU A 56 -9.68 9.85 -7.22
C LEU A 56 -11.01 9.67 -6.47
N CYS A 57 -11.99 8.99 -7.07
CA CYS A 57 -13.27 8.68 -6.43
C CYS A 57 -13.08 7.87 -5.13
N LEU A 58 -12.33 6.77 -5.21
CA LEU A 58 -12.01 5.94 -4.04
C LEU A 58 -11.19 6.71 -3.00
N SER A 59 -10.24 7.51 -3.44
CA SER A 59 -9.44 8.35 -2.54
C SER A 59 -10.31 9.34 -1.76
N ASN A 60 -11.32 9.94 -2.39
CA ASN A 60 -12.27 10.83 -1.72
C ASN A 60 -13.18 10.07 -0.76
N LEU A 61 -13.68 8.88 -1.14
CA LEU A 61 -14.43 7.99 -0.25
C LEU A 61 -13.64 7.68 1.03
N ARG A 62 -12.33 7.40 0.90
CA ARG A 62 -11.44 7.11 2.03
C ARG A 62 -11.18 8.32 2.92
N ARG A 63 -11.23 9.55 2.39
CA ARG A 63 -11.14 10.78 3.22
C ARG A 63 -12.37 10.99 4.10
N HIS A 64 -13.50 10.42 3.73
CA HIS A 64 -14.72 10.41 4.54
C HIS A 64 -14.80 9.18 5.47
N GLY A 65 -13.85 8.26 5.40
CA GLY A 65 -13.68 7.17 6.36
C GLY A 65 -13.17 7.67 7.72
N PRO A 66 -13.28 6.85 8.79
CA PRO A 66 -12.82 7.24 10.11
C PRO A 66 -11.34 7.60 10.04
N LYS A 67 -11.04 8.88 10.27
CA LYS A 67 -9.67 9.36 10.37
C LYS A 67 -9.01 8.59 11.50
N LEU A 68 -7.97 7.83 11.18
CA LEU A 68 -7.09 7.25 12.18
C LEU A 68 -6.34 8.42 12.85
N CYS A 69 -6.97 9.03 13.86
CA CYS A 69 -6.33 10.01 14.69
C CYS A 69 -5.23 9.27 15.46
N ILE A 70 -3.98 9.44 15.02
CA ILE A 70 -2.83 9.02 15.81
C ILE A 70 -2.61 10.17 16.81
N PRO A 71 -3.01 10.02 18.10
CA PRO A 71 -2.77 11.08 19.06
C PRO A 71 -1.26 11.26 19.25
N PRO A 72 -0.76 12.49 19.45
CA PRO A 72 0.66 12.78 19.64
C PRO A 72 1.23 12.27 20.99
N SER A 73 0.55 11.35 21.68
CA SER A 73 0.89 10.90 23.04
C SER A 73 2.05 9.89 23.12
N SER A 74 2.85 9.70 22.06
CA SER A 74 4.04 8.84 22.11
C SER A 74 5.33 9.55 22.53
N LEU A 75 5.35 10.88 22.62
CA LEU A 75 6.56 11.63 23.00
C LEU A 75 6.54 12.15 24.44
N THR A 76 5.38 12.23 25.09
CA THR A 76 5.27 12.65 26.49
C THR A 76 5.82 11.59 27.45
N ILE A 77 5.58 10.31 27.18
CA ILE A 77 6.07 9.21 28.04
C ILE A 77 7.60 9.19 28.11
N LEU A 78 8.31 9.52 27.01
CA LEU A 78 9.77 9.56 26.99
C LEU A 78 10.34 10.80 27.69
N LEU A 79 9.71 11.97 27.55
CA LEU A 79 10.14 13.17 28.26
C LEU A 79 9.86 13.10 29.76
N GLU A 80 8.75 12.46 30.15
CA GLU A 80 8.42 12.21 31.56
C GLU A 80 9.39 11.19 32.18
N TYR A 81 9.79 10.15 31.43
CA TYR A 81 10.85 9.22 31.88
C TYR A 81 12.21 9.91 32.06
N SER A 82 12.56 10.86 31.18
CA SER A 82 13.81 11.61 31.28
C SER A 82 13.81 12.62 32.43
N LEU A 83 12.68 13.27 32.74
CA LEU A 83 12.58 14.20 33.87
C LEU A 83 12.56 13.47 35.22
N ASN A 84 11.92 12.31 35.29
CA ASN A 84 11.83 11.51 36.52
C ASN A 84 13.13 10.75 36.86
N VAL A 85 14.06 10.59 35.90
CA VAL A 85 15.40 10.06 36.16
C VAL A 85 16.31 11.10 36.83
N GLU A 86 16.01 12.40 36.69
CA GLU A 86 16.90 13.48 37.18
C GLU A 86 16.61 13.90 38.64
N THR A 87 15.54 13.40 39.27
CA THR A 87 15.11 13.83 40.62
C THR A 87 15.04 12.71 41.67
N GLY A 88 15.87 11.67 41.59
CA GLY A 88 15.91 10.76 42.73
C GLY A 88 16.88 9.60 42.60
N TYR A 89 18.10 9.80 43.08
CA TYR A 89 18.80 8.88 43.99
C TYR A 89 19.72 9.74 44.87
N GLU A 90 19.44 9.72 46.18
CA GLU A 90 20.31 10.28 47.23
C GLU A 90 21.67 9.55 47.31
#